data_AF-A0A7R9WZU3-F1
#
_entry.id   AF-A0A7R9WZU3-F1
#
_cell.length_a   1.000
_cell.length_b   1.000
_cell.length_c   1.000
_cell.angle_alpha   90.00
_cell.angle_beta   90.00
_cell.angle_gamma   90.00
#
_symmetry.space_group_name_H-M   'P 1'
#
loop_
_entity.id
_entity.type
_entity.pdbx_description
1 polymer ?
#
loop_
_entity_poly.entity_id
_entity_poly.type
_entity_poly.pdbx_seq_one_letter_code
_entity_poly.pdbx_strand_id
1 'polypeptide(L)'
;MHTTRRETTPNQTIRINSHDVLGVGSVKSLFGTAPGFWNTLLGAMAQLPSSLLANEQIMTKLAIFSLPIVRVVDYFAGATNAMRCDVTCDSDSSIRATALYAHENLEPCVGECVVAFCCAVLAGHVQAGVQFPEEAIAGGESAVSVLSLASVGAHTKEVSGGGDLKVDDVWGAPNRDVITEALR
;
A
#
# COMPACT_ATOMS: atom_id res chain seq x y z
N MET A 1 25.67 8.17 -13.96
CA MET A 1 24.84 6.96 -13.98
C MET A 1 23.58 7.33 -14.76
N HIS A 2 23.46 6.84 -15.99
CA HIS A 2 22.41 7.26 -16.93
C HIS A 2 21.08 6.60 -16.56
N THR A 3 20.17 7.37 -15.97
CA THR A 3 18.75 6.99 -15.92
C THR A 3 18.16 7.31 -17.29
N THR A 4 18.09 6.30 -18.15
CA THR A 4 17.42 6.42 -19.44
C THR A 4 15.90 6.46 -19.19
N ARG A 5 15.36 7.67 -19.00
CA ARG A 5 13.92 7.92 -19.13
C ARG A 5 13.55 7.49 -20.55
N ARG A 6 12.82 6.38 -20.71
CA ARG A 6 12.26 6.02 -22.01
C ARG A 6 11.37 7.17 -22.46
N GLU A 7 11.75 7.83 -23.53
CA GLU A 7 10.91 8.82 -24.21
C GLU A 7 9.60 8.14 -24.61
N THR A 8 8.51 8.62 -24.03
CA THR A 8 7.17 8.11 -24.25
C THR A 8 6.67 8.56 -25.62
N THR A 9 6.29 7.62 -26.48
CA THR A 9 5.43 7.94 -27.63
C THR A 9 4.03 8.32 -27.13
N PRO A 10 3.28 9.19 -27.83
CA PRO A 10 2.07 9.83 -27.30
C PRO A 10 0.88 8.91 -26.97
N ASN A 11 1.01 7.60 -27.17
CA ASN A 11 -0.11 6.65 -27.10
C ASN A 11 0.19 5.37 -26.32
N GLN A 12 1.25 5.36 -25.49
CA GLN A 12 1.55 4.22 -24.62
C GLN A 12 0.91 4.43 -23.25
N THR A 13 -0.06 3.58 -22.90
CA THR A 13 -0.57 3.44 -21.54
C THR A 13 0.60 3.04 -20.63
N ILE A 14 0.96 3.92 -19.70
CA ILE A 14 1.95 3.65 -18.67
C ILE A 14 1.41 2.51 -17.80
N ARG A 15 1.97 1.31 -17.97
CA ARG A 15 1.75 0.17 -17.06
C ARG A 15 2.97 0.07 -16.17
N ILE A 16 2.86 0.61 -14.96
CA ILE A 16 3.85 0.48 -13.91
C ILE A 16 3.30 -0.55 -12.93
N ASN A 17 4.10 -1.57 -12.61
CA ASN A 17 3.77 -2.57 -11.61
C ASN A 17 4.98 -2.78 -10.70
N SER A 18 4.75 -3.26 -9.48
CA SER A 18 5.82 -3.44 -8.49
C SER A 18 6.85 -4.51 -8.90
N HIS A 19 6.47 -5.51 -9.72
CA HIS A 19 7.39 -6.51 -10.27
C HIS A 19 8.49 -5.87 -11.12
N ASP A 20 8.11 -4.97 -12.03
CA ASP A 20 9.02 -4.33 -12.97
C ASP A 20 9.87 -3.25 -12.29
N VAL A 21 9.32 -2.55 -11.30
CA VAL A 21 10.02 -1.48 -10.56
C VAL A 21 10.96 -2.03 -9.49
N LEU A 22 10.50 -2.98 -8.68
CA LEU A 22 11.26 -3.53 -7.55
C LEU A 22 12.05 -4.80 -7.91
N GLY A 23 11.88 -5.34 -9.12
CA GLY A 23 12.52 -6.58 -9.55
C GLY A 23 12.06 -7.81 -8.76
N VAL A 24 10.91 -7.75 -8.10
CA VAL A 24 10.33 -8.86 -7.35
C VAL A 24 9.62 -9.81 -8.30
N GLY A 25 9.61 -11.11 -7.98
CA GLY A 25 8.92 -12.13 -8.76
C GLY A 25 7.39 -12.00 -8.74
N SER A 26 6.66 -13.10 -8.69
CA SER A 26 5.20 -13.05 -8.74
C SER A 26 4.60 -12.26 -7.57
N VAL A 27 3.73 -11.29 -7.87
CA VAL A 27 2.97 -10.52 -6.88
C VAL A 27 1.52 -11.00 -6.88
N LYS A 28 0.99 -11.31 -5.69
CA LYS A 28 -0.43 -11.65 -5.50
C LYS A 28 -1.01 -10.79 -4.38
N SER A 29 -2.11 -10.11 -4.68
CA SER A 29 -2.88 -9.34 -3.70
C SER A 29 -4.26 -9.96 -3.54
N LEU A 30 -4.70 -10.07 -2.28
CA LEU A 30 -6.03 -10.56 -1.93
C LEU A 30 -6.67 -9.54 -0.99
N PHE A 31 -7.92 -9.21 -1.25
CA PHE A 31 -8.70 -8.31 -0.43
C PHE A 31 -9.92 -9.04 0.11
N GLY A 32 -10.20 -8.86 1.39
CA GLY A 32 -11.37 -9.40 2.05
C GLY A 32 -11.90 -8.38 3.04
N THR A 33 -13.22 -8.33 3.19
CA THR A 33 -13.88 -7.46 4.15
C THR A 33 -14.88 -8.23 5.00
N ALA A 34 -15.04 -7.81 6.25
CA ALA A 34 -16.06 -8.32 7.15
C ALA A 34 -17.27 -7.35 7.14
N PRO A 35 -18.51 -7.86 7.23
CA PRO A 35 -18.89 -9.26 7.34
C PRO A 35 -18.78 -10.01 6.00
N GLY A 36 -18.67 -11.35 6.07
CA GLY A 36 -18.30 -12.18 4.92
C GLY A 36 -19.20 -12.05 3.67
N PHE A 37 -20.46 -11.64 3.83
CA PHE A 37 -21.39 -11.42 2.71
C PHE A 37 -20.92 -10.33 1.73
N TRP A 38 -20.14 -9.35 2.20
CA TRP A 38 -19.57 -8.33 1.34
C TRP A 38 -18.64 -8.93 0.29
N ASN A 39 -17.87 -9.97 0.63
CA ASN A 39 -16.99 -10.64 -0.34
C ASN A 39 -17.79 -11.34 -1.43
N THR A 40 -18.95 -11.91 -1.09
CA THR A 40 -19.88 -12.48 -2.08
C THR A 40 -20.44 -11.39 -2.98
N LEU A 41 -20.84 -10.25 -2.41
CA LEU A 41 -21.36 -9.11 -3.17
C LEU A 41 -20.30 -8.54 -4.12
N LEU A 42 -19.08 -8.31 -3.63
CA LEU A 42 -17.95 -7.81 -4.42
C LEU A 42 -17.56 -8.82 -5.51
N GLY A 43 -17.57 -10.11 -5.20
CA GLY A 43 -17.35 -11.18 -6.18
C GLY A 43 -18.41 -11.18 -7.29
N ALA A 44 -19.69 -10.97 -6.94
CA ALA A 44 -20.76 -10.85 -7.92
C ALA A 44 -20.63 -9.57 -8.77
N MET A 45 -20.28 -8.44 -8.14
CA MET A 45 -20.01 -7.17 -8.84
C MET A 45 -18.87 -7.32 -9.86
N ALA A 46 -17.81 -8.06 -9.52
CA ALA A 46 -16.68 -8.30 -10.42
C ALA A 46 -17.05 -9.15 -11.65
N GLN A 47 -18.17 -9.87 -11.64
CA GLN A 47 -18.68 -10.62 -12.79
C GLN A 47 -19.60 -9.80 -13.70
N LEU A 48 -19.92 -8.56 -13.32
CA LEU A 48 -20.75 -7.69 -14.16
C LEU A 48 -20.02 -7.27 -15.45
N PRO A 49 -20.76 -6.93 -16.52
CA PRO A 49 -20.15 -6.47 -17.77
C PRO A 49 -19.28 -5.24 -17.55
N SER A 50 -18.10 -5.22 -18.18
CA SER A 50 -17.17 -4.09 -18.11
C SER A 50 -17.80 -2.79 -18.61
N SER A 51 -18.74 -2.85 -19.56
CA SER A 51 -19.49 -1.69 -20.05
C SER A 51 -20.38 -1.06 -18.98
N LEU A 52 -20.86 -1.84 -18.01
CA LEU A 52 -21.64 -1.36 -16.87
C LEU A 52 -20.71 -0.81 -15.79
N LEU A 53 -19.64 -1.54 -15.46
CA LEU A 53 -18.66 -1.13 -14.45
C LEU A 53 -17.89 0.14 -14.84
N ALA A 54 -17.66 0.36 -16.14
CA ALA A 54 -17.03 1.57 -16.66
C ALA A 54 -18.00 2.75 -16.81
N ASN A 55 -19.31 2.55 -16.60
CA ASN A 55 -20.28 3.63 -16.69
C ASN A 55 -20.31 4.42 -15.37
N GLU A 56 -19.59 5.54 -15.36
CA GLU A 56 -19.49 6.44 -14.21
C GLU A 56 -20.86 6.82 -13.65
N GLN A 57 -21.81 7.26 -14.49
CA GLN A 57 -23.11 7.74 -14.01
C GLN A 57 -23.90 6.66 -13.26
N ILE A 58 -23.87 5.43 -13.75
CA ILE A 58 -24.55 4.31 -13.12
C ILE A 58 -23.83 3.94 -11.82
N MET A 59 -22.50 3.83 -11.86
CA MET A 59 -21.69 3.47 -10.70
C MET A 59 -21.76 4.52 -9.59
N THR A 60 -21.79 5.81 -9.92
CA THR A 60 -21.98 6.90 -8.96
C THR A 60 -23.34 6.83 -8.30
N LYS A 61 -24.42 6.58 -9.04
CA LYS A 61 -25.76 6.41 -8.46
C LYS A 61 -25.83 5.20 -7.55
N LEU A 62 -25.25 4.08 -7.97
CA LEU A 62 -25.17 2.87 -7.16
C LEU A 62 -24.38 3.13 -5.86
N ALA A 63 -23.26 3.84 -5.94
CA ALA A 63 -22.46 4.22 -4.78
C ALA A 63 -23.21 5.13 -3.81
N ILE A 64 -23.90 6.17 -4.31
CA ILE A 64 -24.71 7.07 -3.47
C ILE A 64 -25.85 6.29 -2.79
N PHE A 65 -26.47 5.34 -3.50
CA PHE A 65 -27.52 4.50 -2.96
C PHE A 65 -27.00 3.52 -1.90
N SER A 66 -25.81 2.91 -2.11
CA SER A 66 -25.25 1.92 -1.19
C SER A 66 -24.53 2.54 0.01
N LEU A 67 -24.04 3.78 -0.09
CA LEU A 67 -23.25 4.44 0.95
C LEU A 67 -23.91 4.45 2.34
N PRO A 68 -25.21 4.74 2.50
CA PRO A 68 -25.85 4.67 3.82
C PRO A 68 -25.87 3.25 4.39
N ILE A 69 -26.08 2.24 3.54
CA ILE A 69 -26.10 0.83 3.94
C ILE A 69 -24.71 0.40 4.41
N VAL A 70 -23.68 0.77 3.65
CA VAL A 70 -22.27 0.51 4.00
C VAL A 70 -21.95 1.14 5.36
N ARG A 71 -22.27 2.42 5.56
CA ARG A 71 -22.02 3.11 6.85
C ARG A 71 -22.73 2.46 8.04
N VAL A 72 -23.96 1.99 7.85
CA VAL A 72 -24.69 1.28 8.92
C VAL A 72 -24.01 -0.05 9.24
N VAL A 73 -23.62 -0.83 8.23
CA VAL A 73 -22.94 -2.11 8.45
C VAL A 73 -21.56 -1.89 9.08
N ASP A 74 -20.78 -0.92 8.59
CA ASP A 74 -19.45 -0.60 9.11
C ASP A 74 -19.51 -0.14 10.58
N TYR A 75 -20.54 0.60 10.97
CA TYR A 75 -20.77 0.97 12.36
C TYR A 75 -20.90 -0.27 13.29
N PHE A 76 -21.52 -1.35 12.81
CA PHE A 76 -21.66 -2.59 13.58
C PHE A 76 -20.49 -3.55 13.43
N ALA A 77 -19.84 -3.59 12.27
CA ALA A 77 -18.73 -4.49 11.98
C ALA A 77 -17.39 -3.98 12.55
N GLY A 78 -17.28 -2.67 12.80
CA GLY A 78 -16.03 -1.99 13.13
C GLY A 78 -15.24 -1.60 11.89
N ALA A 79 -14.27 -0.69 12.07
CA ALA A 79 -13.46 -0.12 10.99
C ALA A 79 -12.03 -0.69 10.94
N THR A 80 -11.77 -1.77 11.68
CA THR A 80 -10.44 -2.37 11.80
C THR A 80 -9.97 -2.87 10.45
N ASN A 81 -8.79 -2.43 10.04
CA ASN A 81 -8.13 -2.89 8.83
C ASN A 81 -6.83 -3.61 9.19
N ALA A 82 -6.56 -4.72 8.48
CA ALA A 82 -5.31 -5.43 8.61
C ALA A 82 -4.78 -5.82 7.22
N MET A 83 -3.48 -5.67 7.05
CA MET A 83 -2.74 -6.06 5.86
C MET A 83 -1.64 -7.03 6.28
N ARG A 84 -1.58 -8.16 5.58
CA ARG A 84 -0.52 -9.15 5.74
C ARG A 84 0.27 -9.22 4.44
N CYS A 85 1.57 -9.01 4.53
CA CYS A 85 2.51 -9.11 3.44
C CYS A 85 3.41 -10.32 3.69
N ASP A 86 3.40 -11.29 2.79
CA ASP A 86 4.32 -12.43 2.83
C ASP A 86 5.29 -12.31 1.64
N VAL A 87 6.58 -12.47 1.91
CA VAL A 87 7.65 -12.53 0.91
C VAL A 87 8.36 -13.87 1.07
N THR A 88 8.55 -14.57 -0.06
CA THR A 88 9.26 -15.85 -0.12
C THR A 88 10.29 -15.82 -1.23
N CYS A 89 11.41 -16.51 -1.03
CA CYS A 89 12.43 -16.67 -2.07
C CYS A 89 12.25 -18.01 -2.79
N ASP A 90 12.02 -17.98 -4.11
CA ASP A 90 11.86 -19.22 -4.89
C ASP A 90 13.14 -20.06 -4.94
N SER A 91 14.32 -19.41 -4.90
CA SER A 91 15.61 -20.11 -4.88
C SER A 91 15.98 -20.65 -3.50
N ASP A 92 15.39 -20.13 -2.42
CA ASP A 92 15.63 -20.59 -1.06
C ASP A 92 14.35 -20.50 -0.22
N SER A 93 13.66 -21.65 -0.10
CA SER A 93 12.43 -21.77 0.68
C SER A 93 12.58 -21.50 2.18
N SER A 94 13.81 -21.45 2.71
CA SER A 94 14.05 -21.07 4.11
C SER A 94 13.94 -19.56 4.35
N ILE A 95 14.14 -18.77 3.29
CA ILE A 95 14.00 -17.31 3.32
C ILE A 95 12.52 -16.96 3.11
N ARG A 96 11.88 -16.63 4.22
CA ARG A 96 10.53 -16.08 4.27
C ARG A 96 10.54 -14.86 5.16
N ALA A 97 9.81 -13.83 4.79
CA ALA A 97 9.48 -12.74 5.69
C ALA A 97 7.97 -12.56 5.65
N THR A 98 7.35 -12.52 6.82
CA THR A 98 5.96 -12.09 6.96
C THR A 98 5.98 -10.73 7.62
N ALA A 99 5.08 -9.84 7.24
CA ALA A 99 4.81 -8.61 7.95
C ALA A 99 3.30 -8.50 8.11
N LEU A 100 2.84 -8.27 9.34
CA LEU A 100 1.47 -7.91 9.63
C LEU A 100 1.43 -6.41 9.95
N TYR A 101 0.41 -5.74 9.45
CA TYR A 101 0.07 -4.37 9.78
C TYR A 101 -1.43 -4.35 10.13
N ALA A 102 -1.79 -3.82 11.29
CA ALA A 102 -3.19 -3.70 11.70
C ALA A 102 -3.43 -2.34 12.33
N HIS A 103 -4.58 -1.75 12.03
CA HIS A 103 -5.03 -0.47 12.55
C HIS A 103 -6.53 -0.53 12.88
N GLU A 104 -6.93 0.06 14.01
CA GLU A 104 -8.31 0.00 14.52
C GLU A 104 -9.33 0.69 13.61
N ASN A 105 -8.86 1.62 12.78
CA ASN A 105 -9.70 2.36 11.85
C ASN A 105 -8.98 2.62 10.51
N LEU A 106 -9.57 2.21 9.40
CA LEU A 106 -9.00 2.43 8.06
C LEU A 106 -8.80 3.91 7.71
N GLU A 107 -9.71 4.80 8.11
CA GLU A 107 -9.68 6.21 7.69
C GLU A 107 -8.44 6.95 8.23
N PRO A 108 -8.13 6.94 9.54
CA PRO A 108 -6.89 7.53 10.07
C PRO A 108 -5.65 6.86 9.49
N CYS A 109 -5.66 5.53 9.33
CA CYS A 109 -4.53 4.80 8.77
C CYS A 109 -4.14 5.30 7.37
N VAL A 110 -5.12 5.52 6.49
CA VAL A 110 -4.84 6.07 5.15
C VAL A 110 -4.35 7.50 5.25
N GLY A 111 -4.95 8.31 6.13
CA GLY A 111 -4.52 9.69 6.38
C GLY A 111 -3.07 9.79 6.84
N GLU A 112 -2.66 8.96 7.80
CA GLU A 112 -1.30 8.90 8.34
C GLU A 112 -0.29 8.50 7.26
N CYS A 113 -0.59 7.51 6.43
CA CYS A 113 0.26 7.12 5.30
C CYS A 113 0.44 8.27 4.29
N VAL A 114 -0.64 9.01 3.97
CA VAL A 114 -0.57 10.16 3.06
C VAL A 114 0.29 11.27 3.66
N VAL A 115 0.09 11.58 4.95
CA VAL A 115 0.89 12.61 5.65
C VAL A 115 2.36 12.20 5.69
N ALA A 116 2.67 10.95 6.02
CA ALA A 116 4.04 10.44 6.03
C ALA A 116 4.72 10.58 4.66
N PHE A 117 4.01 10.25 3.57
CA PHE A 117 4.52 10.45 2.22
C PHE A 117 4.74 11.93 1.90
N CYS A 118 3.80 12.82 2.27
CA CYS A 118 3.97 14.26 2.11
C CYS A 118 5.19 14.79 2.88
N CYS A 119 5.40 14.37 4.12
CA CYS A 119 6.57 14.72 4.91
C CYS A 119 7.88 14.29 4.22
N ALA A 120 7.92 13.07 3.67
CA ALA A 120 9.09 12.61 2.92
C ALA A 120 9.35 13.44 1.66
N VAL A 121 8.30 13.82 0.92
CA VAL A 121 8.43 14.72 -0.24
C VAL A 121 9.01 16.07 0.20
N LEU A 122 8.48 16.67 1.28
CA LEU A 122 8.92 17.97 1.79
C LEU A 122 10.36 17.94 2.32
N ALA A 123 10.78 16.83 2.93
CA ALA A 123 12.14 16.62 3.42
C ALA A 123 13.16 16.31 2.31
N GLY A 124 12.73 16.26 1.03
CA GLY A 124 13.61 15.98 -0.11
C GLY A 124 14.01 14.50 -0.24
N HIS A 125 13.27 13.60 0.44
CA HIS A 125 13.50 12.16 0.41
C HIS A 125 12.90 11.46 -0.82
N VAL A 126 12.10 12.18 -1.61
CA VAL A 126 11.46 11.69 -2.84
C VAL A 126 11.90 12.57 -4.01
N GLN A 127 12.17 11.98 -5.17
CA GLN A 127 12.54 12.72 -6.37
C GLN A 127 11.39 13.62 -6.84
N ALA A 128 11.73 14.82 -7.32
CA ALA A 128 10.75 15.76 -7.84
C ALA A 128 10.00 15.18 -9.06
N GLY A 129 8.67 15.33 -9.08
CA GLY A 129 7.82 14.86 -10.16
C GLY A 129 6.64 14.03 -9.66
N VAL A 130 5.90 13.42 -10.59
CA VAL A 130 4.89 12.41 -10.25
C VAL A 130 5.60 11.09 -10.04
N GLN A 131 5.46 10.52 -8.85
CA GLN A 131 6.10 9.27 -8.43
C GLN A 131 5.04 8.29 -7.95
N PHE A 132 5.13 7.05 -8.39
CA PHE A 132 4.41 5.95 -7.73
C PHE A 132 5.15 5.55 -6.43
N PRO A 133 4.46 5.03 -5.41
CA PRO A 133 5.09 4.63 -4.15
C PRO A 133 6.27 3.67 -4.35
N GLU A 134 6.15 2.69 -5.25
CA GLU A 134 7.21 1.75 -5.58
C GLU A 134 8.43 2.41 -6.24
N GLU A 135 8.24 3.47 -7.03
CA GLU A 135 9.32 4.22 -7.66
C GLU A 135 10.04 5.11 -6.64
N ALA A 136 9.28 5.72 -5.74
CA ALA A 136 9.82 6.48 -4.63
C ALA A 136 10.67 5.59 -3.70
N ILE A 137 10.25 4.33 -3.50
CA ILE A 137 11.00 3.32 -2.74
C ILE A 137 12.27 2.88 -3.48
N ALA A 138 12.20 2.60 -4.78
CA ALA A 138 13.36 2.19 -5.58
C ALA A 138 14.38 3.31 -5.80
N GLY A 139 13.92 4.56 -5.78
CA GLY A 139 14.66 5.74 -6.23
C GLY A 139 15.58 6.41 -5.21
N GLY A 140 15.66 5.98 -3.94
CA GLY A 140 16.50 6.66 -2.97
C GLY A 140 16.81 5.93 -1.66
N GLU A 141 17.89 6.36 -0.98
CA GLU A 141 18.31 5.95 0.37
C GLU A 141 17.27 6.25 1.48
N SER A 142 16.12 6.83 1.12
CA SER A 142 15.08 7.35 2.03
C SER A 142 13.74 6.61 1.97
N ALA A 143 13.62 5.50 1.24
CA ALA A 143 12.47 4.60 1.33
C ALA A 143 12.20 4.18 2.79
N VAL A 144 13.29 3.98 3.53
CA VAL A 144 13.29 3.67 4.95
C VAL A 144 12.70 4.80 5.80
N SER A 145 12.95 6.08 5.47
CA SER A 145 12.36 7.20 6.23
C SER A 145 10.86 7.36 5.95
N VAL A 146 10.43 7.16 4.70
CA VAL A 146 9.00 7.14 4.31
C VAL A 146 8.27 6.02 5.06
N LEU A 147 8.82 4.81 5.03
CA LEU A 147 8.24 3.64 5.68
C LEU A 147 8.29 3.75 7.21
N SER A 148 9.36 4.35 7.77
CA SER A 148 9.48 4.61 9.20
C SER A 148 8.41 5.59 9.68
N LEU A 149 8.21 6.70 8.95
CA LEU A 149 7.15 7.68 9.22
C LEU A 149 5.75 7.08 9.07
N ALA A 150 5.52 6.28 8.02
CA ALA A 150 4.25 5.60 7.80
C ALA A 150 4.00 4.46 8.81
N SER A 151 5.03 3.98 9.50
CA SER A 151 4.89 2.94 10.53
C SER A 151 4.42 3.47 11.89
N VAL A 152 4.32 4.80 12.05
CA VAL A 152 3.76 5.45 13.24
C VAL A 152 2.25 5.20 13.24
N GLY A 153 1.81 4.17 13.97
CA GLY A 153 0.41 3.72 14.00
C GLY A 153 0.22 2.21 13.83
N ALA A 154 1.27 1.47 13.43
CA ALA A 154 1.19 0.01 13.31
C ALA A 154 1.14 -0.68 14.68
N HIS A 155 0.05 -1.39 14.99
CA HIS A 155 -0.15 -2.02 16.31
C HIS A 155 0.53 -3.38 16.50
N THR A 156 0.88 -4.09 15.42
CA THR A 156 1.61 -5.37 15.50
C THR A 156 2.62 -5.42 14.37
N LYS A 157 3.88 -5.72 14.69
CA LYS A 157 4.97 -5.95 13.74
C LYS A 157 5.57 -7.31 14.04
N GLU A 158 5.33 -8.29 13.19
CA GLU A 158 5.94 -9.62 13.32
C GLU A 158 6.71 -9.90 12.04
N VAL A 159 8.01 -10.15 12.17
CA VAL A 159 8.87 -10.68 11.10
C VAL A 159 9.29 -12.07 11.54
N SER A 160 8.83 -13.09 10.81
CA SER A 160 9.23 -14.48 11.02
C SER A 160 9.84 -15.04 9.73
N GLY A 161 11.05 -15.57 9.85
CA GLY A 161 11.86 -16.02 8.72
C GLY A 161 13.09 -16.82 9.13
N GLY A 162 13.45 -17.85 8.37
CA GLY A 162 14.77 -18.46 8.47
C GLY A 162 15.80 -17.55 7.80
N GLY A 163 16.78 -17.07 8.59
CA GLY A 163 17.78 -16.08 8.17
C GLY A 163 17.90 -14.96 9.20
N ASP A 164 19.04 -14.25 9.23
CA ASP A 164 19.35 -13.18 10.19
C ASP A 164 18.65 -11.85 9.84
N LEU A 165 17.38 -11.93 9.40
CA LEU A 165 16.58 -10.77 8.96
C LEU A 165 15.93 -10.12 10.19
N LYS A 166 16.39 -8.92 10.58
CA LYS A 166 15.86 -8.20 11.74
C LYS A 166 14.72 -7.28 11.32
N VAL A 167 13.85 -6.95 12.28
CA VAL A 167 12.75 -5.99 12.07
C VAL A 167 13.27 -4.64 11.56
N ASP A 168 14.44 -4.21 12.05
CA ASP A 168 15.09 -2.96 11.63
C ASP A 168 15.57 -3.00 10.17
N ASP A 169 15.85 -4.18 9.62
CA ASP A 169 16.27 -4.34 8.22
C ASP A 169 15.08 -4.17 7.25
N VAL A 170 13.85 -4.40 7.73
CA VAL A 170 12.61 -4.30 6.93
C VAL A 170 12.01 -2.90 7.02
N TRP A 171 12.07 -2.27 8.19
CA TRP A 171 11.38 -1.01 8.49
C TRP A 171 12.31 0.18 8.74
N GLY A 172 13.63 -0.06 8.77
CA GLY A 172 14.62 0.89 9.25
C GLY A 172 14.74 0.92 10.75
N ALA A 173 15.94 1.25 11.23
CA ALA A 173 16.10 1.67 12.62
C ALA A 173 15.24 2.92 12.88
N PRO A 174 14.50 3.00 13.99
CA PRO A 174 13.70 4.17 14.32
C PRO A 174 14.60 5.38 14.54
N ASN A 175 14.75 6.21 13.51
CA ASN A 175 15.58 7.40 13.58
C ASN A 175 14.78 8.55 14.18
N ARG A 176 14.87 8.71 15.51
CA ARG A 176 14.13 9.74 16.28
C ARG A 176 14.44 11.17 15.84
N ASP A 177 15.60 11.39 15.23
CA ASP A 177 16.03 12.72 14.80
C ASP A 177 15.28 13.19 13.53
N VAL A 178 14.99 12.27 12.60
CA VAL A 178 14.26 12.57 11.34
C VAL A 178 12.81 13.02 11.61
N ILE A 179 12.15 12.40 12.58
CA ILE A 179 10.77 12.75 12.96
C ILE A 179 10.71 14.17 13.56
N THR A 180 11.75 14.56 14.30
CA THR A 180 11.78 15.85 15.01
C THR A 180 12.09 17.01 14.07
N GLU A 181 12.82 16.77 12.97
CA GLU A 181 13.16 17.77 11.96
C GLU A 181 12.05 17.96 10.92
N ALA A 182 11.31 16.90 10.56
CA ALA A 182 10.16 16.98 9.66
C ALA A 182 8.91 17.67 10.26
N LEU A 183 8.87 17.84 11.59
CA LEU A 183 7.76 18.47 12.33
C LEU A 183 8.04 19.93 12.77
N ARG A 184 9.16 20.52 12.34
CA ARG A 184 9.47 21.94 12.52
C ARG A 184 9.15 22.75 11.28
#